data_AF-A0A2M6W6B6-F1
#
_entry.id   AF-A0A2M6W6B6-F1
#
_cell.length_a   1.000
_cell.length_b   1.000
_cell.length_c   1.000
_cell.angle_alpha   90.00
_cell.angle_beta   90.00
_cell.angle_gamma   90.00
#
_symmetry.space_group_name_H-M   'P 1'
#
loop_
_entity.id
_entity.type
_entity.pdbx_description
1 polymer ?
#
loop_
_entity_poly.entity_id
_entity_poly.type
_entity_poly.pdbx_seq_one_letter_code
_entity_poly.pdbx_strand_id
1 'polypeptide(L)'
;MIEKSGFIDQIKNKIFAKEVEPIMIPGEIFDPEKELIDIRQLPHEERKEALEEYKEKLAYQKEGFAEMQVKLIELVRQNSDATFEELNDKALEIGYNFGFTENQQRIIQFILEQYMEKHQQIRELRKSYPDDKELFKAIFGREPKGDLEVIESPIILYFRLHNEVDYTVIRSGAYKDNRGITDEDIKSAIKSRGVNIQQININYNGEQMVLKNIICAEQARGIEFNFDRQATFRHEEQHAIENLLVDTKASDMMPFLKAQNDDERQKTWRGFLQDRCRRFQAYTKDEILAFLRGGNRKLKSIYEQLTCLSEKEGLYDFLTRFGETDREYVTKMPENFQPTALKILEDVYSRDNFNKLIKNGLNAYTRLVKGGYSKEMAINLLSTEPLVKWLTVTKRMLENKK
;
A
#
# COMPACT_ATOMS: atom_id res chain seq x y z
N MET A 1 -37.78 34.88 14.53
CA MET A 1 -37.37 33.63 13.86
C MET A 1 -37.62 33.81 12.38
N ILE A 2 -36.59 34.21 11.64
CA ILE A 2 -36.69 34.62 10.24
C ILE A 2 -35.88 33.62 9.40
N GLU A 3 -36.47 33.21 8.29
CA GLU A 3 -36.01 32.37 7.19
C GLU A 3 -34.58 32.71 6.72
N LYS A 4 -33.55 32.22 7.43
CA LYS A 4 -32.14 32.37 7.01
C LYS A 4 -31.58 31.15 6.28
N SER A 5 -32.29 30.01 6.21
CA SER A 5 -31.78 28.83 5.50
C SER A 5 -31.96 28.93 3.98
N GLY A 6 -33.06 29.51 3.50
CA GLY A 6 -33.33 29.59 2.05
C GLY A 6 -32.41 30.53 1.26
N PHE A 7 -31.88 31.58 1.90
CA PHE A 7 -31.04 32.57 1.21
C PHE A 7 -29.59 32.10 1.02
N ILE A 8 -29.06 31.26 1.92
CA ILE A 8 -27.71 30.70 1.79
C ILE A 8 -27.67 29.64 0.68
N ASP A 9 -28.73 28.83 0.54
CA ASP A 9 -28.81 27.82 -0.52
C ASP A 9 -29.03 28.46 -1.91
N GLN A 10 -29.78 29.57 -2.00
CA GLN A 10 -29.92 30.32 -3.25
C GLN A 10 -28.63 31.05 -3.67
N ILE A 11 -27.81 31.53 -2.72
CA ILE A 11 -26.52 32.17 -3.03
C ILE A 11 -25.47 31.13 -3.44
N LYS A 12 -25.44 29.94 -2.82
CA LYS A 12 -24.54 28.84 -3.23
C LYS A 12 -24.83 28.39 -4.67
N ASN A 13 -26.10 28.32 -5.06
CA ASN A 13 -26.49 27.90 -6.41
C ASN A 13 -26.28 28.99 -7.48
N LYS A 14 -26.30 30.29 -7.14
CA LYS A 14 -26.11 31.37 -8.12
C LYS A 14 -24.66 31.80 -8.36
N ILE A 15 -23.73 31.50 -7.44
CA ILE A 15 -22.34 31.96 -7.55
C ILE A 15 -21.40 30.89 -8.16
N PHE A 16 -21.81 29.63 -8.22
CA PHE A 16 -20.95 28.52 -8.68
C PHE A 16 -21.43 27.77 -9.93
N ALA A 17 -22.54 28.18 -10.55
CA ALA A 17 -23.06 27.55 -11.77
C ALA A 17 -22.38 28.12 -13.03
N LYS A 18 -21.05 28.20 -13.05
CA LYS A 18 -20.36 28.07 -14.34
C LYS A 18 -20.48 26.58 -14.64
N GLU A 19 -21.25 26.21 -15.66
CA GLU A 19 -21.27 24.83 -16.15
C GLU A 19 -19.83 24.49 -16.53
N VAL A 20 -19.13 23.82 -15.61
CA VAL A 20 -17.80 23.28 -15.88
C VAL A 20 -18.09 22.10 -16.79
N GLU A 21 -17.70 22.22 -18.06
CA GLU A 21 -17.77 21.10 -18.97
C GLU A 21 -17.04 19.91 -18.34
N PRO A 22 -17.62 18.70 -18.40
CA PRO A 22 -17.00 17.54 -17.80
C PRO A 22 -15.63 17.29 -18.45
N ILE A 23 -14.60 17.08 -17.63
CA ILE A 23 -13.20 16.87 -18.08
C ILE A 23 -13.12 15.72 -19.09
N MET A 24 -13.95 14.70 -18.91
CA MET A 24 -14.18 13.63 -19.87
C MET A 24 -15.67 13.35 -20.00
N ILE A 25 -16.10 13.01 -21.21
CA ILE A 25 -17.48 12.58 -21.47
C ILE A 25 -17.60 11.10 -21.11
N PRO A 26 -18.70 10.62 -20.50
CA PRO A 26 -18.89 9.19 -20.26
C PRO A 26 -18.69 8.35 -21.54
N GLY A 27 -17.80 7.37 -21.47
CA GLY A 27 -17.39 6.53 -22.60
C GLY A 27 -16.19 7.04 -23.41
N GLU A 28 -15.70 8.26 -23.18
CA GLU A 28 -14.40 8.71 -23.70
C GLU A 28 -13.30 7.82 -23.12
N ILE A 29 -12.35 7.37 -23.94
CA ILE A 29 -11.19 6.58 -23.48
C ILE A 29 -9.97 7.48 -23.43
N PHE A 30 -9.31 7.55 -22.27
CA PHE A 30 -8.08 8.29 -22.08
C PHE A 30 -6.91 7.32 -21.89
N ASP A 31 -6.01 7.25 -22.87
CA ASP A 31 -4.77 6.48 -22.81
C ASP A 31 -3.59 7.43 -22.55
N PRO A 32 -3.05 7.47 -21.30
CA PRO A 32 -2.03 8.44 -20.96
C PRO A 32 -0.73 8.28 -21.74
N GLU A 33 -0.37 7.05 -22.11
CA GLU A 33 0.88 6.77 -22.82
C GLU A 33 0.78 7.22 -24.27
N LYS A 34 -0.34 6.87 -24.92
CA LYS A 34 -0.62 7.28 -26.30
C LYS A 34 -0.72 8.80 -26.41
N GLU A 35 -1.47 9.45 -25.53
CA GLU A 35 -1.67 10.89 -25.60
C GLU A 35 -0.37 11.67 -25.38
N LEU A 36 0.53 11.20 -24.50
CA LEU A 36 1.87 11.80 -24.38
C LEU A 36 2.73 11.64 -25.64
N ILE A 37 2.58 10.53 -26.37
CA ILE A 37 3.27 10.34 -27.66
C ILE A 37 2.74 11.35 -28.67
N ASP A 38 1.42 11.51 -28.75
CA ASP A 38 0.76 12.43 -29.68
C ASP A 38 1.13 13.89 -29.36
N ILE A 39 1.11 14.28 -28.08
CA ILE A 39 1.54 15.62 -27.63
C ILE A 39 2.99 15.92 -28.02
N ARG A 40 3.89 14.94 -27.96
CA ARG A 40 5.29 15.14 -28.36
C ARG A 40 5.46 15.43 -29.86
N GLN A 41 4.48 15.06 -30.68
CA GLN A 41 4.49 15.31 -32.12
C GLN A 41 3.94 16.71 -32.47
N LEU A 42 3.21 17.36 -31.55
CA LEU A 42 2.67 18.71 -31.77
C LEU A 42 3.77 19.77 -31.93
N PRO A 43 3.48 20.90 -32.61
CA PRO A 43 4.32 22.10 -32.58
C PRO A 43 4.60 22.59 -31.16
N HIS A 44 5.78 23.18 -30.93
CA HIS A 44 6.20 23.59 -29.58
C HIS A 44 5.18 24.48 -28.86
N GLU A 45 4.53 25.38 -29.59
CA GLU A 45 3.56 26.33 -29.04
C GLU A 45 2.25 25.66 -28.58
N GLU A 46 1.83 24.59 -29.27
CA GLU A 46 0.60 23.84 -28.95
C GLU A 46 0.82 22.84 -27.80
N ARG A 47 2.07 22.38 -27.60
CA ARG A 47 2.39 21.39 -26.56
C ARG A 47 1.99 21.84 -25.17
N LYS A 48 2.12 23.13 -24.86
CA LYS A 48 1.85 23.63 -23.52
C LYS A 48 0.38 23.43 -23.14
N GLU A 49 -0.53 23.82 -24.04
CA GLU A 49 -1.97 23.70 -23.83
C GLU A 49 -2.40 22.23 -23.76
N ALA A 50 -1.96 21.41 -24.73
CA ALA A 50 -2.26 19.99 -24.73
C ALA A 50 -1.69 19.25 -23.49
N LEU A 51 -0.54 19.69 -22.96
CA LEU A 51 0.00 19.17 -21.69
C LEU A 51 -0.82 19.58 -20.47
N GLU A 52 -1.53 20.71 -20.48
CA GLU A 52 -2.42 21.06 -19.38
C GLU A 52 -3.70 20.21 -19.45
N GLU A 53 -4.33 20.09 -20.62
CA GLU A 53 -5.50 19.21 -20.82
C GLU A 53 -5.18 17.76 -20.41
N TYR A 54 -4.05 17.23 -20.89
CA TYR A 54 -3.56 15.91 -20.51
C TYR A 54 -3.45 15.72 -18.99
N LYS A 55 -2.95 16.74 -18.26
CA LYS A 55 -2.82 16.66 -16.79
C LYS A 55 -4.18 16.66 -16.12
N GLU A 56 -5.15 17.40 -16.65
CA GLU A 56 -6.52 17.42 -16.15
C GLU A 56 -7.19 16.06 -16.35
N LYS A 57 -7.12 15.49 -17.56
CA LYS A 57 -7.62 14.13 -17.83
C LYS A 57 -6.94 13.07 -16.98
N LEU A 58 -5.62 13.15 -16.82
CA LEU A 58 -4.85 12.24 -15.97
C LEU A 58 -5.22 12.37 -14.49
N ALA A 59 -5.47 13.60 -14.00
CA ALA A 59 -5.95 13.81 -12.66
C ALA A 59 -7.34 13.19 -12.47
N TYR A 60 -8.25 13.43 -13.42
CA TYR A 60 -9.61 12.90 -13.39
C TYR A 60 -9.65 11.37 -13.43
N GLN A 61 -8.90 10.73 -14.34
CA GLN A 61 -8.79 9.26 -14.39
C GLN A 61 -8.27 8.67 -13.06
N LYS A 62 -7.33 9.35 -12.38
CA LYS A 62 -6.82 8.90 -11.07
C LYS A 62 -7.84 9.03 -9.95
N GLU A 63 -8.69 10.05 -9.99
CA GLU A 63 -9.85 10.12 -9.09
C GLU A 63 -10.77 8.92 -9.32
N GLY A 64 -10.99 8.54 -10.58
CA GLY A 64 -11.72 7.32 -10.94
C GLY A 64 -11.15 6.06 -10.32
N PHE A 65 -9.82 5.86 -10.39
CA PHE A 65 -9.18 4.71 -9.73
C PHE A 65 -9.35 4.74 -8.22
N ALA A 66 -9.19 5.91 -7.60
CA ALA A 66 -9.34 6.06 -6.15
C ALA A 66 -10.80 5.80 -5.71
N GLU A 67 -11.77 6.31 -6.46
CA GLU A 67 -13.20 6.10 -6.23
C GLU A 67 -13.57 4.63 -6.40
N MET A 68 -13.14 3.99 -7.48
CA MET A 68 -13.34 2.56 -7.72
C MET A 68 -12.82 1.74 -6.54
N GLN A 69 -11.60 2.01 -6.07
CA GLN A 69 -11.05 1.30 -4.91
C GLN A 69 -11.90 1.50 -3.65
N VAL A 70 -12.38 2.72 -3.36
CA VAL A 70 -13.29 2.97 -2.22
C VAL A 70 -14.56 2.14 -2.38
N LYS A 71 -15.21 2.22 -3.56
CA LYS A 71 -16.50 1.59 -3.82
C LYS A 71 -16.44 0.07 -3.78
N LEU A 72 -15.40 -0.52 -4.34
CA LEU A 72 -15.19 -1.96 -4.29
C LEU A 72 -14.96 -2.42 -2.84
N ILE A 73 -14.10 -1.74 -2.08
CA ILE A 73 -13.86 -2.07 -0.65
C ILE A 73 -15.15 -1.93 0.18
N GLU A 74 -15.93 -0.87 -0.05
CA GLU A 74 -17.24 -0.69 0.60
C GLU A 74 -18.18 -1.85 0.26
N LEU A 75 -18.23 -2.24 -1.02
CA LEU A 75 -19.09 -3.31 -1.51
C LEU A 75 -18.72 -4.66 -0.86
N VAL A 76 -17.44 -5.07 -0.85
CA VAL A 76 -17.03 -6.33 -0.21
C VAL A 76 -17.15 -6.31 1.31
N ARG A 77 -17.06 -5.15 1.96
CA ARG A 77 -17.34 -5.05 3.41
C ARG A 77 -18.83 -5.16 3.74
N GLN A 78 -19.70 -4.67 2.86
CA GLN A 78 -21.15 -4.75 3.03
C GLN A 78 -21.71 -6.12 2.63
N ASN A 79 -21.11 -6.73 1.61
CA ASN A 79 -21.43 -8.05 1.11
C ASN A 79 -20.13 -8.80 0.81
N SER A 80 -19.63 -9.57 1.78
CA SER A 80 -18.41 -10.38 1.61
C SER A 80 -18.53 -11.41 0.49
N ASP A 81 -19.76 -11.80 0.16
CA ASP A 81 -20.09 -12.85 -0.79
C ASP A 81 -20.43 -12.26 -2.17
N ALA A 82 -20.06 -10.99 -2.42
CA ALA A 82 -20.19 -10.35 -3.71
C ALA A 82 -19.50 -11.18 -4.78
N THR A 83 -20.20 -11.41 -5.88
CA THR A 83 -19.73 -12.18 -7.03
C THR A 83 -18.69 -11.39 -7.83
N PHE A 84 -17.91 -12.11 -8.65
CA PHE A 84 -16.98 -11.46 -9.57
C PHE A 84 -17.71 -10.49 -10.50
N GLU A 85 -18.87 -10.89 -11.00
CA GLU A 85 -19.72 -10.11 -11.90
C GLU A 85 -20.18 -8.81 -11.23
N GLU A 86 -20.67 -8.84 -10.00
CA GLU A 86 -21.09 -7.63 -9.26
C GLU A 86 -19.93 -6.65 -9.06
N LEU A 87 -18.74 -7.15 -8.71
CA LEU A 87 -17.54 -6.32 -8.51
C LEU A 87 -17.03 -5.76 -9.84
N ASN A 88 -17.00 -6.58 -10.88
CA ASN A 88 -16.54 -6.18 -12.20
C ASN A 88 -17.50 -5.19 -12.86
N ASP A 89 -18.81 -5.40 -12.77
CA ASP A 89 -19.82 -4.45 -13.27
C ASP A 89 -19.67 -3.09 -12.59
N LYS A 90 -19.43 -3.08 -11.27
CA LYS A 90 -19.19 -1.82 -10.55
C LYS A 90 -17.91 -1.13 -11.00
N ALA A 91 -16.84 -1.89 -11.26
CA ALA A 91 -15.60 -1.36 -11.78
C ALA A 91 -15.75 -0.81 -13.21
N LEU A 92 -16.49 -1.51 -14.08
CA LEU A 92 -16.76 -1.09 -15.45
C LEU A 92 -17.62 0.17 -15.51
N GLU A 93 -18.64 0.28 -14.66
CA GLU A 93 -19.47 1.50 -14.52
C GLU A 93 -18.59 2.72 -14.21
N ILE A 94 -17.67 2.59 -13.26
CA ILE A 94 -16.75 3.67 -12.90
C ILE A 94 -15.75 3.91 -14.04
N GLY A 95 -15.17 2.86 -14.61
CA GLY A 95 -14.21 2.97 -15.71
C GLY A 95 -14.79 3.65 -16.95
N TYR A 96 -16.09 3.47 -17.24
CA TYR A 96 -16.80 4.16 -18.31
C TYR A 96 -16.88 5.68 -18.07
N ASN A 97 -17.08 6.10 -16.81
CA ASN A 97 -17.18 7.53 -16.46
C ASN A 97 -15.81 8.22 -16.38
N PHE A 98 -14.74 7.48 -16.08
CA PHE A 98 -13.40 8.01 -15.89
C PHE A 98 -12.41 7.62 -17.00
N GLY A 99 -12.94 7.17 -18.14
CA GLY A 99 -12.20 6.89 -19.35
C GLY A 99 -11.06 5.88 -19.22
N PHE A 100 -11.34 4.75 -18.58
CA PHE A 100 -10.37 3.65 -18.46
C PHE A 100 -10.14 2.95 -19.79
N THR A 101 -8.89 2.61 -20.07
CA THR A 101 -8.51 1.82 -21.25
C THR A 101 -8.85 0.33 -21.06
N GLU A 102 -8.97 -0.42 -22.15
CA GLU A 102 -9.16 -1.88 -22.09
C GLU A 102 -8.06 -2.58 -21.27
N ASN A 103 -6.81 -2.11 -21.39
CA ASN A 103 -5.70 -2.68 -20.64
C ASN A 103 -5.86 -2.45 -19.13
N GLN A 104 -6.28 -1.25 -18.73
CA GLN A 104 -6.59 -0.95 -17.33
C GLN A 104 -7.74 -1.82 -16.82
N GLN A 105 -8.80 -2.01 -17.62
CA GLN A 105 -9.92 -2.90 -17.28
C GLN A 105 -9.47 -4.36 -17.09
N ARG A 106 -8.58 -4.88 -17.96
CA ARG A 106 -8.01 -6.23 -17.79
C ARG A 106 -7.17 -6.36 -16.52
N ILE A 107 -6.40 -5.34 -16.17
CA ILE A 107 -5.64 -5.31 -14.90
C ILE A 107 -6.61 -5.36 -13.71
N ILE A 108 -7.70 -4.60 -13.76
CA ILE A 108 -8.73 -4.60 -12.71
C ILE A 108 -9.38 -5.98 -12.59
N GLN A 109 -9.76 -6.61 -13.71
CA GLN A 109 -10.30 -7.97 -13.74
C GLN A 109 -9.34 -8.97 -13.09
N PHE A 110 -8.05 -8.92 -13.45
CA PHE A 110 -7.03 -9.77 -12.83
C PHE A 110 -6.94 -9.55 -11.31
N ILE A 111 -6.98 -8.31 -10.84
CA ILE A 111 -6.99 -7.99 -9.40
C ILE A 111 -8.24 -8.58 -8.71
N LEU A 112 -9.40 -8.48 -9.36
CA LEU A 112 -10.66 -9.04 -8.85
C LEU A 112 -10.60 -10.59 -8.81
N GLU A 113 -10.04 -11.25 -9.82
CA GLU A 113 -9.82 -12.70 -9.82
C GLU A 113 -8.93 -13.13 -8.63
N GLN A 114 -7.83 -12.39 -8.40
CA GLN A 114 -6.94 -12.65 -7.26
C GLN A 114 -7.62 -12.41 -5.91
N TYR A 115 -8.52 -11.43 -5.83
CA TYR A 115 -9.37 -11.24 -4.66
C TYR A 115 -10.31 -12.44 -4.46
N MET A 116 -11.01 -12.89 -5.50
CA MET A 116 -11.95 -14.03 -5.42
C MET A 116 -11.23 -15.31 -4.99
N GLU A 117 -10.04 -15.59 -5.53
CA GLU A 117 -9.23 -16.74 -5.15
C GLU A 117 -8.90 -16.73 -3.65
N LYS A 118 -8.45 -15.58 -3.12
CA LYS A 118 -8.14 -15.43 -1.70
C LYS A 118 -9.37 -15.53 -0.82
N HIS A 119 -10.47 -14.89 -1.23
CA HIS A 119 -11.73 -14.96 -0.49
C HIS A 119 -12.22 -16.41 -0.38
N GLN A 120 -12.16 -17.16 -1.49
CA GLN A 120 -12.50 -18.58 -1.51
C GLN A 120 -11.59 -19.40 -0.58
N GLN A 121 -10.27 -19.20 -0.61
CA GLN A 121 -9.34 -19.86 0.30
C GLN A 121 -9.69 -19.60 1.77
N ILE A 122 -10.04 -18.37 2.12
CA ILE A 122 -10.46 -17.99 3.48
C ILE A 122 -11.72 -18.75 3.89
N ARG A 123 -12.75 -18.80 3.02
CA ARG A 123 -14.00 -19.51 3.31
C ARG A 123 -13.79 -21.00 3.46
N GLU A 124 -12.99 -21.60 2.59
CA GLU A 124 -12.67 -23.03 2.64
C GLU A 124 -11.95 -23.40 3.93
N LEU A 125 -10.95 -22.60 4.32
CA LEU A 125 -10.25 -22.79 5.59
C LEU A 125 -11.20 -22.66 6.77
N ARG A 126 -12.05 -21.63 6.77
CA ARG A 126 -12.95 -21.40 7.89
C ARG A 126 -14.02 -22.48 8.00
N LYS A 127 -14.53 -22.96 6.87
CA LYS A 127 -15.48 -24.08 6.81
C LYS A 127 -14.87 -25.38 7.34
N SER A 128 -13.60 -25.64 7.02
CA SER A 128 -12.90 -26.85 7.44
C SER A 128 -12.40 -26.81 8.88
N TYR A 129 -12.10 -25.61 9.40
CA TYR A 129 -11.70 -25.37 10.78
C TYR A 129 -12.62 -24.33 11.44
N PRO A 130 -13.84 -24.75 11.80
CA PRO A 130 -14.82 -23.86 12.45
C PRO A 130 -14.43 -23.49 13.89
N ASP A 131 -13.52 -24.25 14.52
CA ASP A 131 -12.93 -23.89 15.81
C ASP A 131 -11.63 -23.10 15.62
N ASP A 132 -11.49 -22.00 16.36
CA ASP A 132 -10.36 -21.07 16.25
C ASP A 132 -9.02 -21.67 16.68
N LYS A 133 -9.03 -22.57 17.67
CA LYS A 133 -7.81 -23.23 18.16
C LYS A 133 -7.35 -24.28 17.17
N GLU A 134 -8.28 -25.05 16.60
CA GLU A 134 -7.97 -26.00 15.52
C GLU A 134 -7.46 -25.29 14.26
N LEU A 135 -8.05 -24.15 13.88
CA LEU A 135 -7.56 -23.34 12.75
C LEU A 135 -6.15 -22.80 13.04
N PHE A 136 -5.91 -22.27 14.24
CA PHE A 136 -4.59 -21.81 14.66
C PHE A 136 -3.55 -22.94 14.57
N LYS A 137 -3.90 -24.13 15.06
CA LYS A 137 -3.02 -25.31 15.00
C LYS A 137 -2.76 -25.78 13.59
N ALA A 138 -3.77 -25.79 12.73
CA ALA A 138 -3.62 -26.17 11.33
C ALA A 138 -2.67 -25.22 10.58
N ILE A 139 -2.75 -23.91 10.88
CA ILE A 139 -1.92 -22.89 10.24
C ILE A 139 -0.50 -22.88 10.82
N PHE A 140 -0.35 -22.87 12.15
CA PHE A 140 0.95 -22.65 12.80
C PHE A 140 1.63 -23.92 13.32
N GLY A 141 1.01 -25.10 13.12
CA GLY A 141 1.57 -26.40 13.51
C GLY A 141 1.65 -26.63 15.02
N ARG A 142 0.93 -25.84 15.83
CA ARG A 142 0.99 -25.90 17.30
C ARG A 142 -0.31 -25.44 17.95
N GLU A 143 -0.59 -25.97 19.14
CA GLU A 143 -1.70 -25.48 19.96
C GLU A 143 -1.43 -24.03 20.43
N PRO A 144 -2.46 -23.17 20.48
CA PRO A 144 -2.37 -21.87 21.12
C PRO A 144 -2.21 -22.04 22.64
N LYS A 145 -1.39 -21.20 23.26
CA LYS A 145 -1.21 -21.21 24.72
C LYS A 145 -2.30 -20.46 25.46
N GLY A 146 -2.92 -19.46 24.85
CA GLY A 146 -4.05 -18.74 25.45
C GLY A 146 -5.26 -18.68 24.54
N ASP A 147 -6.20 -17.81 24.93
CA ASP A 147 -7.39 -17.57 24.14
C ASP A 147 -7.05 -16.77 22.88
N LEU A 148 -7.80 -17.07 21.83
CA LEU A 148 -7.73 -16.37 20.57
C LEU A 148 -9.11 -16.30 19.93
N GLU A 149 -9.26 -15.30 19.06
CA GLU A 149 -10.42 -15.12 18.21
C GLU A 149 -9.92 -15.03 16.77
N VAL A 150 -10.59 -15.69 15.83
CA VAL A 150 -10.33 -15.52 14.40
C VAL A 150 -11.48 -14.78 13.76
N ILE A 151 -11.16 -13.67 13.11
CA ILE A 151 -12.13 -12.86 12.39
C ILE A 151 -11.95 -13.09 10.90
N GLU A 152 -13.01 -13.58 10.27
CA GLU A 152 -13.13 -13.70 8.82
C GLU A 152 -13.44 -12.32 8.22
N SER A 153 -12.45 -11.73 7.55
CA SER A 153 -12.63 -10.56 6.68
C SER A 153 -12.66 -11.03 5.22
N PRO A 154 -13.25 -10.25 4.29
CA PRO A 154 -13.29 -10.61 2.87
C PRO A 154 -11.93 -10.98 2.25
N ILE A 155 -10.81 -10.46 2.78
CA ILE A 155 -9.47 -10.64 2.20
C ILE A 155 -8.43 -11.20 3.18
N ILE A 156 -8.74 -11.26 4.48
CA ILE A 156 -7.83 -11.81 5.50
C ILE A 156 -8.55 -12.68 6.53
N LEU A 157 -7.84 -13.69 7.04
CA LEU A 157 -8.10 -14.28 8.35
C LEU A 157 -7.28 -13.52 9.40
N TYR A 158 -7.99 -12.88 10.33
CA TYR A 158 -7.39 -12.01 11.34
C TYR A 158 -7.37 -12.67 12.70
N PHE A 159 -6.18 -13.09 13.14
CA PHE A 159 -5.94 -13.74 14.42
C PHE A 159 -5.76 -12.71 15.54
N ARG A 160 -6.64 -12.72 16.52
CA ARG A 160 -6.55 -11.89 17.72
C ARG A 160 -6.00 -12.73 18.86
N LEU A 161 -4.77 -12.45 19.27
CA LEU A 161 -4.05 -13.29 20.22
C LEU A 161 -4.01 -12.59 21.57
N HIS A 162 -4.58 -13.23 22.60
CA HIS A 162 -4.56 -12.70 23.96
C HIS A 162 -3.31 -13.11 24.73
N ASN A 163 -2.59 -14.13 24.23
CA ASN A 163 -1.32 -14.57 24.78
C ASN A 163 -0.13 -13.95 24.02
N GLU A 164 0.81 -13.36 24.77
CA GLU A 164 2.00 -12.73 24.19
C GLU A 164 2.96 -13.73 23.52
N VAL A 165 3.05 -14.96 24.03
CA VAL A 165 3.91 -16.00 23.44
C VAL A 165 3.37 -16.40 22.08
N ASP A 166 2.06 -16.60 21.94
CA ASP A 166 1.44 -16.98 20.66
C ASP A 166 1.69 -15.90 19.59
N TYR A 167 1.49 -14.62 19.94
CA TYR A 167 1.79 -13.51 19.05
C TYR A 167 3.28 -13.41 18.70
N THR A 168 4.16 -13.58 19.68
CA THR A 168 5.62 -13.53 19.48
C THR A 168 6.09 -14.61 18.50
N VAL A 169 5.58 -15.85 18.65
CA VAL A 169 5.89 -16.97 17.75
C VAL A 169 5.49 -16.65 16.31
N ILE A 170 4.29 -16.12 16.10
CA ILE A 170 3.80 -15.76 14.77
C ILE A 170 4.64 -14.64 14.16
N ARG A 171 4.81 -13.56 14.91
CA ARG A 171 5.55 -12.38 14.48
C ARG A 171 6.99 -12.72 14.10
N SER A 172 7.66 -13.56 14.87
CA SER A 172 9.08 -13.89 14.66
C SER A 172 9.31 -14.98 13.63
N GLY A 173 8.24 -15.61 13.14
CA GLY A 173 8.32 -16.77 12.27
C GLY A 173 8.84 -18.03 12.97
N ALA A 174 8.92 -18.05 14.31
CA ALA A 174 9.46 -19.20 15.05
C ALA A 174 8.70 -20.52 14.79
N TYR A 175 7.43 -20.43 14.38
CA TYR A 175 6.62 -21.58 13.98
C TYR A 175 7.13 -22.29 12.71
N LYS A 176 7.87 -21.60 11.83
CA LYS A 176 8.33 -22.19 10.56
C LYS A 176 9.36 -23.30 10.77
N ASP A 177 10.24 -23.10 11.75
CA ASP A 177 11.37 -23.99 12.03
C ASP A 177 11.24 -24.69 13.41
N ASN A 178 10.07 -24.57 14.06
CA ASN A 178 9.82 -25.07 15.41
C ASN A 178 10.88 -24.64 16.45
N ARG A 179 11.43 -23.43 16.29
CA ARG A 179 12.41 -22.88 17.23
C ARG A 179 11.73 -22.24 18.46
N GLY A 180 12.47 -22.11 19.54
CA GLY A 180 12.07 -21.28 20.68
C GLY A 180 12.02 -19.79 20.34
N ILE A 181 11.29 -19.01 21.15
CA ILE A 181 11.31 -17.54 21.11
C ILE A 181 12.57 -17.03 21.81
N THR A 182 13.18 -15.98 21.27
CA THR A 182 14.32 -15.28 21.90
C THR A 182 13.88 -13.99 22.60
N ASP A 183 14.75 -13.39 23.42
CA ASP A 183 14.49 -12.10 24.04
C ASP A 183 14.31 -10.99 22.99
N GLU A 184 15.05 -11.05 21.88
CA GLU A 184 14.89 -10.16 20.74
C GLU A 184 13.50 -10.32 20.12
N ASP A 185 12.99 -11.55 19.96
CA ASP A 185 11.65 -11.78 19.43
C ASP A 185 10.58 -11.11 20.29
N ILE A 186 10.67 -11.29 21.62
CA ILE A 186 9.74 -10.69 22.59
C ILE A 186 9.81 -9.16 22.53
N LYS A 187 11.01 -8.58 22.62
CA LYS A 187 11.22 -7.12 22.53
C LYS A 187 10.66 -6.56 21.24
N SER A 188 10.85 -7.28 20.14
CA SER A 188 10.30 -6.89 18.85
C SER A 188 8.77 -6.94 18.91
N ALA A 189 8.19 -8.07 19.35
CA ALA A 189 6.76 -8.31 19.41
C ALA A 189 6.02 -7.30 20.29
N ILE A 190 6.58 -6.89 21.43
CA ILE A 190 6.00 -5.84 22.28
C ILE A 190 5.84 -4.51 21.53
N LYS A 191 6.76 -4.20 20.62
CA LYS A 191 6.75 -2.95 19.85
C LYS A 191 5.75 -3.01 18.69
N SER A 192 5.57 -4.16 18.05
CA SER A 192 4.55 -4.34 17.01
C SER A 192 3.18 -4.61 17.63
N ARG A 193 2.10 -4.22 16.97
CA ARG A 193 0.74 -4.54 17.43
C ARG A 193 0.02 -5.51 16.51
N GLY A 194 0.38 -5.49 15.22
CA GLY A 194 -0.07 -6.47 14.25
C GLY A 194 1.08 -6.96 13.39
N VAL A 195 0.81 -7.97 12.58
CA VAL A 195 1.72 -8.50 11.57
C VAL A 195 0.91 -9.12 10.43
N ASN A 196 1.28 -8.80 9.20
CA ASN A 196 0.84 -9.49 8.00
C ASN A 196 1.81 -10.63 7.66
N ILE A 197 1.29 -11.85 7.45
CA ILE A 197 2.08 -13.01 7.09
C ILE A 197 2.09 -13.16 5.57
N GLN A 198 3.26 -12.95 4.97
CA GLN A 198 3.39 -12.92 3.51
C GLN A 198 3.04 -14.24 2.84
N GLN A 199 3.50 -15.34 3.42
CA GLN A 199 3.24 -16.68 2.91
C GLN A 199 3.31 -17.70 4.04
N ILE A 200 2.35 -18.62 4.03
CA ILE A 200 2.40 -19.85 4.83
C ILE A 200 1.98 -21.04 3.98
N ASN A 201 2.67 -22.17 4.16
CA ASN A 201 2.34 -23.42 3.50
C ASN A 201 1.67 -24.32 4.54
N ILE A 202 0.50 -24.83 4.23
CA ILE A 202 -0.27 -25.72 5.12
C ILE A 202 -0.60 -27.02 4.39
N ASN A 203 -0.80 -28.09 5.16
CA ASN A 203 -1.40 -29.31 4.63
C ASN A 203 -2.91 -29.25 4.85
N TYR A 204 -3.66 -29.14 3.76
CA TYR A 204 -5.11 -29.05 3.75
C TYR A 204 -5.68 -30.25 2.99
N ASN A 205 -6.43 -31.11 3.69
CA ASN A 205 -7.00 -32.34 3.12
C ASN A 205 -5.98 -33.27 2.41
N GLY A 206 -4.73 -33.29 2.86
CA GLY A 206 -3.66 -34.09 2.26
C GLY A 206 -2.91 -33.39 1.13
N GLU A 207 -3.33 -32.18 0.75
CA GLU A 207 -2.70 -31.37 -0.30
C GLU A 207 -1.95 -30.16 0.29
N GLN A 208 -0.90 -29.73 -0.39
CA GLN A 208 -0.16 -28.52 0.00
C GLN A 208 -0.92 -27.29 -0.51
N MET A 209 -1.40 -26.45 0.40
CA MET A 209 -2.02 -25.17 0.09
C MET A 209 -1.08 -24.03 0.51
N VAL A 210 -0.90 -23.05 -0.38
CA VAL A 210 -0.04 -21.89 -0.14
C VAL A 210 -0.90 -20.65 0.08
N LEU A 211 -0.95 -20.17 1.31
CA LEU A 211 -1.71 -18.99 1.69
C LEU A 211 -0.81 -17.76 1.58
N LYS A 212 -1.08 -16.86 0.62
CA LYS A 212 -0.25 -15.67 0.37
C LYS A 212 -0.96 -14.39 0.76
N ASN A 213 -0.39 -13.63 1.69
CA ASN A 213 -0.89 -12.34 2.15
C ASN A 213 -2.37 -12.36 2.62
N ILE A 214 -2.85 -13.49 3.16
CA ILE A 214 -4.24 -13.62 3.66
C ILE A 214 -4.31 -13.80 5.19
N ILE A 215 -3.18 -13.98 5.87
CA ILE A 215 -3.16 -14.16 7.33
C ILE A 215 -2.58 -12.91 7.98
N CYS A 216 -3.32 -12.36 8.93
CA CYS A 216 -2.87 -11.27 9.78
C CYS A 216 -3.05 -11.67 11.25
N ALA A 217 -2.20 -11.16 12.13
CA ALA A 217 -2.33 -11.39 13.57
C ALA A 217 -2.11 -10.11 14.37
N GLU A 218 -2.83 -9.93 15.47
CA GLU A 218 -2.59 -8.87 16.45
C GLU A 218 -2.44 -9.37 17.88
N GLN A 219 -1.77 -8.55 18.71
CA GLN A 219 -1.73 -8.74 20.15
C GLN A 219 -2.92 -8.01 20.79
N ALA A 220 -4.04 -8.73 21.03
CA ALA A 220 -5.31 -8.16 21.45
C ALA A 220 -5.33 -7.66 22.92
N ARG A 221 -4.46 -8.20 23.79
CA ARG A 221 -4.31 -7.81 25.21
C ARG A 221 -5.63 -7.69 26.00
N GLY A 222 -6.62 -8.54 25.69
CA GLY A 222 -7.92 -8.55 26.39
C GLY A 222 -8.90 -7.46 25.96
N ILE A 223 -8.63 -6.76 24.85
CA ILE A 223 -9.54 -5.74 24.31
C ILE A 223 -10.60 -6.43 23.43
N GLU A 224 -11.89 -6.14 23.65
CA GLU A 224 -12.98 -6.65 22.80
C GLU A 224 -12.88 -6.15 21.35
N PHE A 225 -13.34 -6.97 20.39
CA PHE A 225 -13.31 -6.59 18.99
C PHE A 225 -14.39 -5.58 18.65
N ASN A 226 -14.04 -4.57 17.85
CA ASN A 226 -14.99 -3.63 17.28
C ASN A 226 -14.47 -3.11 15.93
N PHE A 227 -15.11 -3.51 14.82
CA PHE A 227 -14.72 -3.12 13.46
C PHE A 227 -14.55 -1.60 13.26
N ASP A 228 -15.29 -0.77 14.02
CA ASP A 228 -15.23 0.68 13.92
C ASP A 228 -14.08 1.32 14.69
N ARG A 229 -13.52 0.61 15.68
CA ARG A 229 -12.52 1.13 16.61
C ARG A 229 -11.18 0.41 16.53
N GLN A 230 -11.10 -0.66 15.74
CA GLN A 230 -9.92 -1.50 15.58
C GLN A 230 -8.93 -0.91 14.58
N ALA A 231 -8.14 0.05 15.08
CA ALA A 231 -7.05 0.69 14.32
C ALA A 231 -6.05 -0.32 13.74
N THR A 232 -5.70 -1.36 14.51
CA THR A 232 -4.77 -2.40 14.09
C THR A 232 -5.35 -3.23 12.95
N PHE A 233 -6.58 -3.72 13.07
CA PHE A 233 -7.26 -4.46 12.00
C PHE A 233 -7.25 -3.69 10.68
N ARG A 234 -7.67 -2.42 10.68
CA ARG A 234 -7.70 -1.59 9.46
C ARG A 234 -6.30 -1.30 8.88
N HIS A 235 -5.27 -1.29 9.73
CA HIS A 235 -3.88 -1.15 9.32
C HIS A 235 -3.40 -2.42 8.62
N GLU A 236 -3.61 -3.59 9.23
CA GLU A 236 -3.21 -4.88 8.63
C GLU A 236 -4.01 -5.23 7.37
N GLU A 237 -5.30 -4.87 7.34
CA GLU A 237 -6.15 -5.03 6.15
C GLU A 237 -5.67 -4.14 5.00
N GLN A 238 -5.11 -2.95 5.28
CA GLN A 238 -4.48 -2.11 4.26
C GLN A 238 -3.38 -2.84 3.52
N HIS A 239 -2.48 -3.49 4.26
CA HIS A 239 -1.36 -4.21 3.68
C HIS A 239 -1.86 -5.34 2.77
N ALA A 240 -2.89 -6.07 3.20
CA ALA A 240 -3.49 -7.13 2.39
C ALA A 240 -4.09 -6.59 1.07
N ILE A 241 -4.77 -5.44 1.12
CA ILE A 241 -5.33 -4.77 -0.07
C ILE A 241 -4.22 -4.25 -0.98
N GLU A 242 -3.19 -3.56 -0.47
CA GLU A 242 -2.08 -3.08 -1.31
C GLU A 242 -1.33 -4.24 -1.97
N ASN A 243 -1.19 -5.36 -1.26
CA ASN A 243 -0.57 -6.56 -1.81
C ASN A 243 -1.35 -7.19 -2.98
N LEU A 244 -2.64 -6.85 -3.18
CA LEU A 244 -3.35 -7.18 -4.42
C LEU A 244 -2.95 -6.28 -5.59
N LEU A 245 -2.61 -5.02 -5.29
CA LEU A 245 -2.36 -3.98 -6.29
C LEU A 245 -0.90 -3.96 -6.77
N VAL A 246 0.03 -4.50 -5.99
CA VAL A 246 1.46 -4.45 -6.29
C VAL A 246 1.88 -5.62 -7.18
N ASP A 247 2.14 -5.32 -8.45
CA ASP A 247 2.83 -6.21 -9.39
C ASP A 247 4.34 -6.27 -9.05
N THR A 248 4.78 -7.37 -8.42
CA THR A 248 6.18 -7.52 -8.00
C THR A 248 7.06 -8.05 -9.13
N LYS A 249 7.50 -7.14 -10.01
CA LYS A 249 8.67 -7.41 -10.87
C LYS A 249 9.94 -7.33 -10.03
N ALA A 250 10.57 -8.47 -9.76
CA ALA A 250 11.90 -8.51 -9.17
C ALA A 250 12.94 -8.05 -10.21
N SER A 251 13.70 -6.99 -9.92
CA SER A 251 14.92 -6.65 -10.68
C SER A 251 16.02 -7.66 -10.38
N ASP A 252 16.61 -8.20 -11.45
CA ASP A 252 17.79 -9.05 -11.41
C ASP A 252 19.06 -8.24 -11.06
N MET A 253 19.92 -8.82 -10.22
CA MET A 253 21.29 -8.34 -9.97
C MET A 253 22.24 -8.57 -11.16
N MET A 254 21.83 -9.39 -12.12
CA MET A 254 22.67 -9.88 -13.22
C MET A 254 23.35 -8.80 -14.08
N PRO A 255 22.80 -7.59 -14.29
CA PRO A 255 23.49 -6.56 -15.06
C PRO A 255 24.78 -6.03 -14.40
N PHE A 256 24.87 -6.01 -13.06
CA PHE A 256 26.05 -5.49 -12.35
C PHE A 256 27.25 -6.42 -12.47
N LEU A 257 27.04 -7.73 -12.36
CA LEU A 257 28.11 -8.74 -12.44
C LEU A 257 28.77 -8.82 -13.83
N LYS A 258 28.18 -8.19 -14.84
CA LYS A 258 28.67 -8.19 -16.22
C LYS A 258 29.48 -6.94 -16.60
N ALA A 259 29.54 -5.94 -15.71
CA ALA A 259 30.21 -4.66 -16.00
C ALA A 259 31.72 -4.84 -16.19
N GLN A 260 32.28 -4.27 -17.27
CA GLN A 260 33.67 -4.49 -17.68
C GLN A 260 34.65 -3.43 -17.15
N ASN A 261 34.14 -2.26 -16.73
CA ASN A 261 34.94 -1.13 -16.26
C ASN A 261 34.26 -0.38 -15.11
N ASP A 262 34.99 0.53 -14.47
CA ASP A 262 34.54 1.23 -13.26
C ASP A 262 33.35 2.18 -13.50
N ASP A 263 33.27 2.82 -14.67
CA ASP A 263 32.15 3.69 -15.03
C ASP A 263 30.84 2.90 -15.20
N GLU A 264 30.93 1.76 -15.88
CA GLU A 264 29.81 0.83 -16.04
C GLU A 264 29.41 0.24 -14.68
N ARG A 265 30.38 -0.14 -13.84
CA ARG A 265 30.14 -0.59 -12.46
C ARG A 265 29.43 0.48 -11.64
N GLN A 266 29.86 1.73 -11.71
CA GLN A 266 29.22 2.85 -11.01
C GLN A 266 27.78 3.07 -11.47
N LYS A 267 27.53 3.09 -12.78
CA LYS A 267 26.17 3.28 -13.33
C LYS A 267 25.24 2.13 -12.95
N THR A 268 25.71 0.90 -13.09
CA THR A 268 24.93 -0.31 -12.76
C THR A 268 24.67 -0.43 -11.26
N TRP A 269 25.67 -0.18 -10.40
CA TRP A 269 25.51 -0.18 -8.95
C TRP A 269 24.52 0.88 -8.48
N ARG A 270 24.63 2.11 -9.00
CA ARG A 270 23.69 3.19 -8.69
C ARG A 270 22.27 2.83 -9.15
N GLY A 271 22.11 2.28 -10.35
CA GLY A 271 20.81 1.84 -10.85
C GLY A 271 20.19 0.74 -9.98
N PHE A 272 21.00 -0.24 -9.57
CA PHE A 272 20.60 -1.30 -8.65
C PHE A 272 20.13 -0.75 -7.29
N LEU A 273 20.93 0.11 -6.66
CA LEU A 273 20.57 0.73 -5.38
C LEU A 273 19.34 1.63 -5.51
N GLN A 274 19.18 2.35 -6.62
CA GLN A 274 17.99 3.16 -6.88
C GLN A 274 16.73 2.29 -7.02
N ASP A 275 16.81 1.14 -7.69
CA ASP A 275 15.69 0.20 -7.77
C ASP A 275 15.30 -0.32 -6.38
N ARG A 276 16.28 -0.73 -5.57
CA ARG A 276 16.05 -1.15 -4.17
C ARG A 276 15.46 -0.02 -3.33
N CYS A 277 15.98 1.20 -3.49
CA CYS A 277 15.45 2.38 -2.83
C CYS A 277 13.99 2.64 -3.22
N ARG A 278 13.58 2.42 -4.49
CA ARG A 278 12.16 2.51 -4.89
C ARG A 278 11.28 1.49 -4.18
N ARG A 279 11.74 0.25 -4.02
CA ARG A 279 11.00 -0.78 -3.25
C ARG A 279 10.86 -0.37 -1.79
N PHE A 280 11.92 0.17 -1.21
CA PHE A 280 11.87 0.72 0.14
C PHE A 280 10.88 1.88 0.27
N GLN A 281 10.85 2.79 -0.70
CA GLN A 281 9.86 3.85 -0.76
C GLN A 281 8.44 3.28 -0.86
N ALA A 282 8.24 2.15 -1.55
CA ALA A 282 6.95 1.46 -1.61
C ALA A 282 6.53 0.89 -0.24
N TYR A 283 7.43 0.26 0.51
CA TYR A 283 7.13 -0.16 1.89
C TYR A 283 6.82 1.02 2.80
N THR A 284 7.59 2.10 2.71
CA THR A 284 7.34 3.32 3.49
C THR A 284 6.00 3.95 3.13
N LYS A 285 5.66 3.96 1.83
CA LYS A 285 4.36 4.42 1.31
C LYS A 285 3.24 3.64 1.96
N ASP A 286 3.32 2.32 1.90
CA ASP A 286 2.34 1.39 2.46
C ASP A 286 2.14 1.61 3.96
N GLU A 287 3.22 1.68 4.74
CA GLU A 287 3.16 1.99 6.18
C GLU A 287 2.49 3.35 6.48
N ILE A 288 2.82 4.40 5.72
CA ILE A 288 2.15 5.71 5.87
C ILE A 288 0.65 5.56 5.66
N LEU A 289 0.23 4.91 4.57
CA LEU A 289 -1.18 4.72 4.22
C LEU A 289 -1.90 3.89 5.29
N ALA A 290 -1.27 2.81 5.75
CA ALA A 290 -1.80 1.95 6.82
C ALA A 290 -1.96 2.72 8.14
N PHE A 291 -0.99 3.56 8.53
CA PHE A 291 -1.14 4.42 9.72
C PHE A 291 -2.25 5.46 9.56
N LEU A 292 -2.37 6.05 8.38
CA LEU A 292 -3.43 7.00 8.08
C LEU A 292 -4.79 6.31 8.15
N ARG A 293 -4.98 5.15 7.51
CA ARG A 293 -6.26 4.40 7.52
C ARG A 293 -6.62 3.92 8.93
N GLY A 294 -5.63 3.45 9.69
CA GLY A 294 -5.78 2.98 11.08
C GLY A 294 -6.35 4.02 12.08
N GLY A 295 -6.38 5.32 11.78
CA GLY A 295 -7.19 6.28 12.53
C GLY A 295 -6.45 7.52 13.04
N ASN A 296 -6.86 8.03 14.21
CA ASN A 296 -6.54 9.37 14.72
C ASN A 296 -5.11 9.56 15.26
N ARG A 297 -4.12 8.82 14.73
CA ARG A 297 -2.73 9.10 15.10
C ARG A 297 -2.36 10.49 14.61
N LYS A 298 -1.70 11.26 15.47
CA LYS A 298 -1.13 12.56 15.08
C LYS A 298 -0.06 12.30 14.03
N LEU A 299 -0.05 13.08 12.94
CA LEU A 299 0.94 12.95 11.86
C LEU A 299 2.38 13.00 12.37
N LYS A 300 2.65 13.80 13.42
CA LYS A 300 3.94 13.86 14.11
C LYS A 300 4.37 12.48 14.65
N SER A 301 3.45 11.72 15.24
CA SER A 301 3.73 10.38 15.76
C SER A 301 4.01 9.39 14.64
N ILE A 302 3.32 9.49 13.50
CA ILE A 302 3.61 8.66 12.32
C ILE A 302 5.02 8.96 11.81
N TYR A 303 5.36 10.25 11.66
CA TYR A 303 6.70 10.67 11.25
C TYR A 303 7.77 10.12 12.19
N GLU A 304 7.59 10.27 13.50
CA GLU A 304 8.54 9.77 14.51
C GLU A 304 8.69 8.24 14.44
N GLN A 305 7.59 7.49 14.29
CA GLN A 305 7.64 6.03 14.18
C GLN A 305 8.40 5.55 12.94
N LEU A 306 8.25 6.25 11.81
CA LEU A 306 8.89 5.89 10.53
C LEU A 306 10.32 6.42 10.39
N THR A 307 10.77 7.35 11.23
CA THR A 307 12.11 7.98 11.14
C THR A 307 13.01 7.69 12.33
N CYS A 308 12.47 7.18 13.45
CA CYS A 308 13.28 6.82 14.61
C CYS A 308 14.17 5.61 14.29
N LEU A 309 15.43 5.67 14.74
CA LEU A 309 16.41 4.59 14.60
C LEU A 309 16.06 3.41 15.51
N SER A 310 16.43 2.20 15.10
CA SER A 310 16.22 0.98 15.89
C SER A 310 16.85 1.04 17.28
N GLU A 311 18.05 1.64 17.36
CA GLU A 311 18.78 1.90 18.62
C GLU A 311 18.01 2.82 19.58
N LYS A 312 17.17 3.70 19.05
CA LYS A 312 16.28 4.59 19.80
C LYS A 312 14.84 4.06 19.84
N GLU A 313 14.71 2.74 19.80
CA GLU A 313 13.45 2.01 19.84
C GLU A 313 12.53 2.17 18.62
N GLY A 314 13.03 2.71 17.51
CA GLY A 314 12.32 2.78 16.24
C GLY A 314 11.97 1.40 15.67
N LEU A 315 10.75 1.25 15.18
CA LEU A 315 10.25 0.01 14.58
C LEU A 315 10.72 -0.18 13.14
N TYR A 316 10.84 0.92 12.42
CA TYR A 316 10.91 0.97 10.96
C TYR A 316 12.24 1.56 10.50
N ASP A 317 13.36 1.00 10.98
CA ASP A 317 14.69 1.40 10.51
C ASP A 317 15.11 0.64 9.25
N PHE A 318 14.23 0.71 8.25
CA PHE A 318 14.41 0.04 6.97
C PHE A 318 15.72 0.45 6.29
N LEU A 319 16.05 1.75 6.28
CA LEU A 319 17.22 2.28 5.61
C LEU A 319 18.52 1.68 6.15
N THR A 320 18.63 1.51 7.48
CA THR A 320 19.77 0.84 8.10
C THR A 320 19.83 -0.63 7.70
N ARG A 321 18.72 -1.37 7.83
CA ARG A 321 18.69 -2.82 7.50
C ARG A 321 19.05 -3.11 6.04
N PHE A 322 18.50 -2.34 5.11
CA PHE A 322 18.84 -2.48 3.69
C PHE A 322 20.28 -2.04 3.41
N GLY A 323 20.71 -0.94 4.05
CA GLY A 323 22.09 -0.47 3.97
C GLY A 323 23.09 -1.51 4.46
N GLU A 324 22.80 -2.26 5.52
CA GLU A 324 23.64 -3.36 6.03
C GLU A 324 23.76 -4.50 5.02
N THR A 325 22.63 -4.96 4.46
CA THR A 325 22.62 -5.98 3.40
C THR A 325 23.42 -5.51 2.19
N ASP A 326 23.24 -4.25 1.79
CA ASP A 326 23.90 -3.70 0.61
C ASP A 326 25.40 -3.41 0.85
N ARG A 327 25.81 -3.13 2.09
CA ARG A 327 27.23 -3.07 2.51
C ARG A 327 27.89 -4.44 2.40
N GLU A 328 27.18 -5.54 2.67
CA GLU A 328 27.70 -6.90 2.46
C GLU A 328 27.96 -7.19 0.96
N TYR A 329 27.17 -6.62 0.05
CA TYR A 329 27.49 -6.72 -1.38
C TYR A 329 28.74 -5.94 -1.74
N VAL A 330 28.99 -4.79 -1.09
CA VAL A 330 30.18 -3.99 -1.36
C VAL A 330 31.47 -4.75 -1.00
N THR A 331 31.49 -5.56 0.06
CA THR A 331 32.69 -6.35 0.43
C THR A 331 33.05 -7.41 -0.61
N LYS A 332 32.10 -7.80 -1.47
CA LYS A 332 32.29 -8.76 -2.57
C LYS A 332 32.72 -8.09 -3.88
N MET A 333 32.84 -6.76 -3.90
CA MET A 333 33.29 -6.00 -5.07
C MET A 333 34.82 -5.90 -5.14
N PRO A 334 35.41 -5.62 -6.32
CA PRO A 334 36.83 -5.34 -6.45
C PRO A 334 37.30 -4.28 -5.45
N GLU A 335 38.40 -4.54 -4.74
CA GLU A 335 38.88 -3.68 -3.64
C GLU A 335 39.04 -2.21 -4.04
N ASN A 336 39.53 -1.97 -5.27
CA ASN A 336 39.71 -0.63 -5.82
C ASN A 336 38.38 0.13 -6.02
N PHE A 337 37.25 -0.59 -6.17
CA PHE A 337 35.93 0.00 -6.39
C PHE A 337 35.11 0.16 -5.10
N GLN A 338 35.44 -0.56 -4.03
CA GLN A 338 34.67 -0.53 -2.77
C GLN A 338 34.47 0.89 -2.20
N PRO A 339 35.48 1.79 -2.16
CA PRO A 339 35.27 3.15 -1.66
C PRO A 339 34.23 3.94 -2.47
N THR A 340 34.25 3.79 -3.80
CA THR A 340 33.26 4.41 -4.70
C THR A 340 31.88 3.82 -4.48
N ALA A 341 31.78 2.50 -4.33
CA ALA A 341 30.52 1.81 -4.07
C ALA A 341 29.87 2.23 -2.74
N LEU A 342 30.67 2.38 -1.67
CA LEU A 342 30.20 2.89 -0.38
C LEU A 342 29.68 4.32 -0.50
N LYS A 343 30.39 5.20 -1.21
CA LYS A 343 29.95 6.58 -1.43
C LYS A 343 28.62 6.64 -2.19
N ILE A 344 28.42 5.79 -3.20
CA ILE A 344 27.15 5.70 -3.94
C ILE A 344 26.04 5.19 -3.02
N LEU A 345 26.32 4.19 -2.18
CA LEU A 345 25.37 3.65 -1.21
C LEU A 345 24.91 4.74 -0.23
N GLU A 346 25.83 5.50 0.35
CA GLU A 346 25.51 6.57 1.30
C GLU A 346 24.72 7.72 0.66
N ASP A 347 25.03 8.05 -0.60
CA ASP A 347 24.29 9.04 -1.38
C ASP A 347 22.84 8.59 -1.68
N VAL A 348 22.66 7.33 -2.14
CA VAL A 348 21.34 6.78 -2.44
C VAL A 348 20.51 6.56 -1.18
N TYR A 349 21.15 6.12 -0.09
CA TYR A 349 20.52 5.90 1.22
C TYR A 349 20.74 7.06 2.20
N SER A 350 20.66 8.30 1.69
CA SER A 350 20.70 9.48 2.54
C SER A 350 19.50 9.55 3.49
N ARG A 351 19.78 9.48 4.80
CA ARG A 351 18.77 9.56 5.86
C ARG A 351 17.98 10.86 5.81
N ASP A 352 18.63 11.98 5.54
CA ASP A 352 17.98 13.29 5.46
C ASP A 352 17.01 13.35 4.29
N ASN A 353 17.40 12.80 3.14
CA ASN A 353 16.51 12.68 1.98
C ASN A 353 15.30 11.79 2.29
N PHE A 354 15.52 10.68 3.02
CA PHE A 354 14.44 9.78 3.42
C PHE A 354 13.46 10.45 4.43
N ASN A 355 13.98 11.11 5.45
CA ASN A 355 13.16 11.84 6.42
C ASN A 355 12.35 12.96 5.74
N LYS A 356 13.00 13.70 4.82
CA LYS A 356 12.33 14.71 3.99
C LYS A 356 11.24 14.09 3.12
N LEU A 357 11.46 12.90 2.56
CA LEU A 357 10.48 12.17 1.77
C LEU A 357 9.22 11.82 2.60
N ILE A 358 9.37 11.25 3.80
CA ILE A 358 8.24 10.94 4.68
C ILE A 358 7.48 12.23 5.05
N LYS A 359 8.19 13.28 5.47
CA LYS A 359 7.58 14.57 5.82
C LYS A 359 6.77 15.14 4.66
N ASN A 360 7.33 15.07 3.44
CA ASN A 360 6.66 15.49 2.22
C ASN A 360 5.40 14.66 1.95
N GLY A 361 5.45 13.34 2.15
CA GLY A 361 4.29 12.46 2.01
C GLY A 361 3.15 12.82 2.98
N LEU A 362 3.45 13.01 4.27
CA LEU A 362 2.44 13.41 5.27
C LEU A 362 1.87 14.81 4.98
N ASN A 363 2.69 15.73 4.49
CA ASN A 363 2.25 17.05 4.05
C ASN A 363 1.32 16.97 2.83
N ALA A 364 1.60 16.08 1.87
CA ALA A 364 0.75 15.84 0.71
C ALA A 364 -0.66 15.40 1.13
N TYR A 365 -0.74 14.37 1.98
CA TYR A 365 -2.01 13.92 2.58
C TYR A 365 -2.77 15.06 3.27
N THR A 366 -2.09 15.83 4.12
CA THR A 366 -2.69 16.96 4.86
C THR A 366 -3.29 17.99 3.90
N ARG A 367 -2.62 18.28 2.79
CA ARG A 367 -3.06 19.25 1.79
C ARG A 367 -4.29 18.75 1.05
N LEU A 368 -4.36 17.48 0.67
CA LEU A 368 -5.55 16.89 0.05
C LEU A 368 -6.76 16.99 0.98
N VAL A 369 -6.63 16.57 2.24
CA VAL A 369 -7.74 16.66 3.21
C VAL A 369 -8.18 18.11 3.44
N LYS A 370 -7.24 19.05 3.58
CA LYS A 370 -7.56 20.49 3.67
C LYS A 370 -8.19 21.07 2.40
N GLY A 371 -7.91 20.47 1.24
CA GLY A 371 -8.55 20.77 -0.04
C GLY A 371 -9.94 20.15 -0.21
N GLY A 372 -10.48 19.53 0.85
CA GLY A 372 -11.84 18.97 0.85
C GLY A 372 -11.94 17.57 0.26
N TYR A 373 -10.83 16.85 0.07
CA TYR A 373 -10.88 15.41 -0.19
C TYR A 373 -11.21 14.68 1.12
N SER A 374 -12.02 13.62 1.03
CA SER A 374 -12.23 12.73 2.18
C SER A 374 -10.92 12.03 2.55
N LYS A 375 -10.85 11.52 3.79
CA LYS A 375 -9.69 10.76 4.26
C LYS A 375 -9.40 9.56 3.33
N GLU A 376 -10.40 8.74 3.03
CA GLU A 376 -10.21 7.53 2.21
C GLU A 376 -9.86 7.88 0.77
N MET A 377 -10.47 8.93 0.19
CA MET A 377 -10.13 9.38 -1.16
C MET A 377 -8.67 9.89 -1.23
N ALA A 378 -8.22 10.65 -0.23
CA ALA A 378 -6.83 11.10 -0.17
C ALA A 378 -5.84 9.92 -0.03
N ILE A 379 -6.18 8.90 0.78
CA ILE A 379 -5.36 7.68 0.95
C ILE A 379 -5.28 6.93 -0.39
N ASN A 380 -6.42 6.64 -1.02
CA ASN A 380 -6.46 5.88 -2.26
C ASN A 380 -5.78 6.61 -3.42
N LEU A 381 -5.96 7.93 -3.54
CA LEU A 381 -5.28 8.74 -4.56
C LEU A 381 -3.76 8.68 -4.39
N LEU A 382 -3.27 8.72 -3.15
CA LEU A 382 -1.84 8.62 -2.88
C LEU A 382 -1.31 7.19 -3.03
N SER A 383 -2.14 6.16 -2.84
CA SER A 383 -1.77 4.75 -3.01
C SER A 383 -1.32 4.41 -4.43
N THR A 384 -1.91 5.05 -5.44
CA THR A 384 -1.58 4.81 -6.86
C THR A 384 -0.27 5.46 -7.30
N GLU A 385 0.35 6.27 -6.44
CA GLU A 385 1.52 7.07 -6.78
C GLU A 385 2.76 6.68 -5.97
N PRO A 386 3.97 6.67 -6.59
CA PRO A 386 5.22 6.60 -5.84
C PRO A 386 5.31 7.73 -4.81
N LEU A 387 5.78 7.41 -3.60
CA LEU A 387 5.87 8.37 -2.48
C LEU A 387 6.60 9.67 -2.86
N VAL A 388 7.64 9.59 -3.69
CA VAL A 388 8.40 10.75 -4.19
C VAL A 388 7.57 11.72 -5.04
N LYS A 389 6.48 11.25 -5.65
CA LYS A 389 5.58 12.05 -6.49
C LYS A 389 4.41 12.67 -5.73
N TRP A 390 4.13 12.25 -4.50
CA TRP A 390 2.92 12.63 -3.75
C TRP A 390 2.69 14.14 -3.65
N LEU A 391 3.73 14.93 -3.34
CA LEU A 391 3.60 16.40 -3.29
C LEU A 391 3.26 17.02 -4.64
N THR A 392 3.85 16.50 -5.71
CA THR A 392 3.63 17.00 -7.07
C THR A 392 2.22 16.66 -7.53
N VAL A 393 1.78 15.43 -7.32
CA VAL A 393 0.42 14.99 -7.64
C VAL A 393 -0.59 15.79 -6.84
N THR A 394 -0.42 15.89 -5.52
CA THR A 394 -1.29 16.70 -4.66
C THR A 394 -1.39 18.15 -5.11
N LYS A 395 -0.28 18.76 -5.53
CA LYS A 395 -0.30 20.14 -6.06
C LYS A 395 -1.23 20.23 -7.27
N ARG A 396 -1.10 19.31 -8.24
CA ARG A 396 -1.94 19.25 -9.45
C ARG A 396 -3.42 19.05 -9.10
N MET A 397 -3.73 18.07 -8.24
CA MET A 397 -5.11 17.78 -7.80
C MET A 397 -5.80 18.98 -7.13
N LEU A 398 -5.05 19.84 -6.46
CA LEU A 398 -5.58 21.03 -5.78
C LEU A 398 -5.62 22.27 -6.67
N GLU A 399 -4.85 22.29 -7.76
CA GLU A 399 -4.90 23.34 -8.78
C GLU A 399 -6.15 23.17 -9.64
N ASN A 400 -6.49 21.94 -10.03
CA ASN A 400 -7.65 21.63 -10.86
C ASN A 400 -9.01 21.80 -10.17
N LYS A 401 -9.04 21.89 -8.83
CA LYS A 401 -10.28 22.06 -8.04
C LYS A 401 -10.68 23.54 -7.88
N LYS A 402 -9.79 24.46 -8.23
CA LYS A 402 -10.05 25.90 -8.17
C LYS A 402 -10.65 26.38 -9.47
#